data_AF-A0A5C6D4K7-F1
#
_entry.id   AF-A0A5C6D4K7-F1
#
_cell.length_a   1.000
_cell.length_b   1.000
_cell.length_c   1.000
_cell.angle_alpha   90.00
_cell.angle_beta   90.00
_cell.angle_gamma   90.00
#
_symmetry.space_group_name_H-M   'P 1'
#
loop_
_entity.id
_entity.type
_entity.pdbx_description
1 polymer ?
#
loop_
_entity_poly.entity_id
_entity_poly.type
_entity_poly.pdbx_seq_one_letter_code
_entity_poly.pdbx_strand_id
1 'polypeptide(L)'
;MRTDSNEIRFHSLDALRAYAMLLGIFFHAAWFFVPHYYGTTRTDVSANNGFHFFFYWTHLFRMQIFFLIAGFFARLVFKKRGRVGFTLHRLQRIALPFAAGWIVMYPLFTFLYLWGGIESGRILNREPFWSLWAQHVREWELNWFVLTHLWFLYYLLLLYAMVLALEALLAGVVDRHGKIRDWLNRQFQNVIQSRWNMAMLAIPLWVTLWWNDNLFGITTPSASLVPMWSVLAAYSLFFLVGWLLNASPELLRVFDSRWASKLALGTLLSIPLFLYFNDKITHGQANSLYPMMWPDELQDYSSFRDQLLSAEELPSSDVHARIWGSLSPEYQRFLKEHDTTTLDEHAGLVSYLNRHVILEADLSNSTVKHEGDTPDSEVDDQGMANRAILESAFPSGVITQNFFGRPESKRERFLFLGAYALSTWLLIFGFVGLSNRLFANPSPTVRYVADSSYWLYIIHLPILFQINILVADEPWHWLPKFVLYNVVAFAIMLPSYHWLVRSTWIGKILNGRRYP
;
A
#
# COMPACT_ATOMS: atom_id res chain seq x y z
N MET A 1 -7.08 -15.98 -41.37
CA MET A 1 -5.74 -15.83 -40.76
C MET A 1 -5.19 -14.48 -41.18
N ARG A 2 -5.40 -13.43 -40.38
CA ARG A 2 -4.72 -12.15 -40.62
C ARG A 2 -3.32 -12.28 -40.03
N THR A 3 -2.31 -12.16 -40.88
CA THR A 3 -0.91 -12.05 -40.51
C THR A 3 -0.75 -10.84 -39.61
N ASP A 4 -0.64 -11.06 -38.30
CA ASP A 4 -0.14 -10.05 -37.36
C ASP A 4 1.27 -9.69 -37.85
N SER A 5 1.37 -8.54 -38.52
CA SER A 5 2.61 -7.88 -38.87
C SER A 5 3.59 -7.93 -37.69
N ASN A 6 4.86 -8.21 -37.96
CA ASN A 6 6.02 -8.19 -37.04
C ASN A 6 6.04 -7.00 -36.06
N GLU A 7 5.15 -6.98 -35.07
CA GLU A 7 5.26 -6.09 -33.94
C GLU A 7 6.36 -6.65 -33.06
N ILE A 8 7.44 -5.87 -32.92
CA ILE A 8 8.49 -6.15 -31.94
C ILE A 8 7.83 -6.18 -30.56
N ARG A 9 7.50 -7.39 -30.11
CA ARG A 9 6.85 -7.61 -28.84
C ARG A 9 7.92 -7.83 -27.78
N PHE A 10 7.88 -7.01 -26.74
CA PHE A 10 8.83 -7.07 -25.64
C PHE A 10 8.41 -8.19 -24.67
N HIS A 11 8.70 -9.44 -25.03
CA HIS A 11 8.35 -10.63 -24.26
C HIS A 11 8.85 -10.59 -22.82
N SER A 12 10.06 -10.06 -22.60
CA SER A 12 10.64 -9.92 -21.28
C SER A 12 9.90 -8.89 -20.41
N LEU A 13 9.35 -7.81 -20.99
CA LEU A 13 8.57 -6.82 -20.23
C LEU A 13 7.16 -7.33 -19.92
N ASP A 14 6.56 -8.09 -20.84
CA ASP A 14 5.30 -8.81 -20.59
C ASP A 14 5.47 -9.82 -19.43
N ALA A 15 6.58 -10.57 -19.44
CA ALA A 15 6.93 -11.51 -18.37
C ALA A 15 7.17 -10.78 -17.04
N LEU A 16 7.95 -9.70 -17.06
CA LEU A 16 8.25 -8.92 -15.85
C LEU A 16 6.97 -8.42 -15.19
N ARG A 17 6.04 -7.89 -15.98
CA ARG A 17 4.72 -7.48 -15.48
C ARG A 17 3.95 -8.65 -14.87
N ALA A 18 3.94 -9.80 -15.55
CA ALA A 18 3.22 -11.00 -15.13
C ALA A 18 3.76 -11.54 -13.79
N TYR A 19 5.07 -11.70 -13.67
CA TYR A 19 5.70 -12.22 -12.46
C TYR A 19 5.69 -11.21 -11.31
N ALA A 20 5.85 -9.91 -11.58
CA ALA A 20 5.66 -8.89 -10.55
C ALA A 20 4.21 -8.90 -10.02
N MET A 21 3.22 -9.23 -10.87
CA MET A 21 1.82 -9.38 -10.44
C MET A 21 1.62 -10.62 -9.58
N LEU A 22 2.19 -11.77 -9.97
CA LEU A 22 2.17 -12.97 -9.13
C LEU A 22 2.85 -12.73 -7.78
N LEU A 23 4.00 -12.05 -7.77
CA LEU A 23 4.68 -11.65 -6.54
C LEU A 23 3.79 -10.76 -5.66
N GLY A 24 2.91 -9.95 -6.25
CA GLY A 24 1.88 -9.19 -5.53
C GLY A 24 0.92 -10.06 -4.74
N ILE A 25 0.51 -11.22 -5.29
CA ILE A 25 -0.38 -12.16 -4.59
C ILE A 25 0.34 -12.76 -3.38
N PHE A 26 1.59 -13.21 -3.54
CA PHE A 26 2.40 -13.70 -2.42
C PHE A 26 2.65 -12.62 -1.37
N PHE A 27 2.87 -11.38 -1.79
CA PHE A 27 2.99 -10.23 -0.88
C PHE A 27 1.73 -10.03 -0.05
N HIS A 28 0.56 -10.08 -0.67
CA HIS A 28 -0.70 -9.91 0.06
C HIS A 28 -1.04 -11.11 0.94
N ALA A 29 -0.64 -12.32 0.57
CA ALA A 29 -0.71 -13.47 1.48
C ALA A 29 0.25 -13.27 2.67
N ALA A 30 1.48 -12.79 2.44
CA ALA A 30 2.48 -12.55 3.49
C ALA A 30 2.06 -11.45 4.46
N TRP A 31 1.27 -10.48 4.00
CA TRP A 31 0.73 -9.39 4.80
C TRP A 31 -0.03 -9.87 6.04
N PHE A 32 -0.76 -11.00 5.97
CA PHE A 32 -1.46 -11.58 7.13
C PHE A 32 -0.53 -12.22 8.16
N PHE A 33 0.69 -12.57 7.76
CA PHE A 33 1.71 -13.21 8.61
C PHE A 33 2.74 -12.21 9.14
N VAL A 34 2.45 -10.92 9.09
CA VAL A 34 3.29 -9.88 9.71
C VAL A 34 2.95 -9.81 11.20
N PRO A 35 3.93 -9.78 12.12
CA PRO A 35 3.67 -9.86 13.57
C PRO A 35 3.24 -8.51 14.17
N HIS A 36 2.48 -7.72 13.41
CA HIS A 36 1.93 -6.43 13.78
C HIS A 36 0.58 -6.27 13.06
N TYR A 37 -0.37 -5.58 13.69
CA TYR A 37 -1.64 -5.31 13.04
C TYR A 37 -1.46 -4.26 11.93
N TYR A 38 -1.52 -4.69 10.67
CA TYR A 38 -1.33 -3.82 9.50
C TYR A 38 -2.62 -3.54 8.73
N GLY A 39 -3.76 -3.35 9.41
CA GLY A 39 -5.04 -3.06 8.74
C GLY A 39 -5.60 -4.24 7.94
N THR A 40 -5.22 -5.46 8.31
CA THR A 40 -5.74 -6.71 7.75
C THR A 40 -7.10 -7.06 8.37
N THR A 41 -7.75 -8.09 7.82
CA THR A 41 -8.95 -8.70 8.40
C THR A 41 -8.65 -9.31 9.76
N ARG A 42 -7.61 -10.16 9.81
CA ARG A 42 -7.06 -10.79 11.01
C ARG A 42 -5.54 -10.88 10.91
N THR A 43 -4.86 -10.80 12.04
CA THR A 43 -3.45 -11.21 12.13
C THR A 43 -3.38 -12.72 12.30
N ASP A 44 -2.56 -13.40 11.50
CA ASP A 44 -2.39 -14.85 11.61
C ASP A 44 -1.55 -15.22 12.84
N VAL A 45 -1.97 -16.24 13.61
CA VAL A 45 -1.24 -16.68 14.83
C VAL A 45 0.16 -17.20 14.54
N SER A 46 0.48 -17.52 13.28
CA SER A 46 1.79 -17.98 12.84
C SER A 46 2.67 -16.88 12.26
N ALA A 47 2.31 -15.61 12.49
CA ALA A 47 3.05 -14.46 12.02
C ALA A 47 4.52 -14.44 12.49
N ASN A 48 5.43 -13.94 11.64
CA ASN A 48 6.85 -13.83 11.98
C ASN A 48 7.59 -12.76 11.16
N ASN A 49 8.75 -12.35 11.66
CA ASN A 49 9.58 -11.32 11.03
C ASN A 49 10.12 -11.68 9.63
N GLY A 50 10.15 -12.97 9.26
CA GLY A 50 10.49 -13.39 7.90
C GLY A 50 9.47 -12.90 6.86
N PHE A 51 8.18 -12.97 7.18
CA PHE A 51 7.13 -12.40 6.34
C PHE A 51 7.15 -10.88 6.36
N HIS A 52 7.45 -10.25 7.49
CA HIS A 52 7.62 -8.80 7.57
C HIS A 52 8.76 -8.31 6.66
N PHE A 53 9.91 -9.00 6.66
CA PHE A 53 11.00 -8.71 5.73
C PHE A 53 10.58 -8.92 4.28
N PHE A 54 9.91 -10.02 3.94
CA PHE A 54 9.46 -10.27 2.58
C PHE A 54 8.44 -9.21 2.10
N PHE A 55 7.53 -8.80 2.97
CA PHE A 55 6.58 -7.72 2.74
C PHE A 55 7.33 -6.41 2.43
N TYR A 56 8.26 -6.01 3.29
CA TYR A 56 9.10 -4.82 3.08
C TYR A 56 9.96 -4.91 1.81
N TRP A 57 10.65 -6.02 1.59
CA TRP A 57 11.58 -6.23 0.48
C TRP A 57 10.88 -6.17 -0.88
N THR A 58 9.72 -6.83 -1.03
CA THR A 58 8.95 -6.77 -2.28
C THR A 58 8.35 -5.38 -2.51
N HIS A 59 8.01 -4.64 -1.45
CA HIS A 59 7.53 -3.27 -1.53
C HIS A 59 8.57 -2.28 -2.10
N LEU A 60 9.87 -2.54 -1.90
CA LEU A 60 10.96 -1.69 -2.39
C LEU A 60 10.96 -1.48 -3.90
N PHE A 61 10.55 -2.49 -4.68
CA PHE A 61 10.71 -2.46 -6.13
C PHE A 61 9.45 -2.80 -6.92
N ARG A 62 8.52 -3.60 -6.38
CA ARG A 62 7.42 -4.17 -7.18
C ARG A 62 6.53 -3.07 -7.77
N MET A 63 6.09 -2.11 -6.95
CA MET A 63 5.21 -1.04 -7.42
C MET A 63 5.92 -0.08 -8.38
N GLN A 64 7.19 0.17 -8.12
CA GLN A 64 8.07 1.02 -8.91
C GLN A 64 8.31 0.39 -10.31
N ILE A 65 8.50 -0.94 -10.38
CA ILE A 65 8.54 -1.69 -11.63
C ILE A 65 7.23 -1.55 -12.41
N PHE A 66 6.08 -1.63 -11.76
CA PHE A 66 4.80 -1.45 -12.44
C PHE A 66 4.65 -0.08 -13.08
N PHE A 67 5.00 0.99 -12.37
CA PHE A 67 4.96 2.34 -12.93
C PHE A 67 5.96 2.53 -14.07
N LEU A 68 7.16 1.94 -13.97
CA LEU A 68 8.15 1.93 -15.06
C LEU A 68 7.61 1.22 -16.31
N ILE A 69 7.08 0.00 -16.16
CA ILE A 69 6.48 -0.75 -17.27
C ILE A 69 5.28 0.01 -17.84
N ALA A 70 4.46 0.61 -16.99
CA ALA A 70 3.30 1.38 -17.41
C ALA A 70 3.72 2.58 -18.25
N GLY A 71 4.77 3.31 -17.88
CA GLY A 71 5.35 4.41 -18.67
C GLY A 71 5.89 3.94 -20.03
N PHE A 72 6.60 2.81 -20.06
CA PHE A 72 7.12 2.22 -21.29
C PHE A 72 6.01 1.91 -22.29
N PHE A 73 4.97 1.19 -21.85
CA PHE A 73 3.82 0.86 -22.71
C PHE A 73 2.89 2.06 -22.95
N ALA A 74 2.91 3.08 -22.09
CA ALA A 74 2.17 4.31 -22.32
C ALA A 74 2.64 4.99 -23.59
N ARG A 75 3.95 5.19 -23.72
CA ARG A 75 4.55 5.82 -24.90
C ARG A 75 4.32 5.01 -26.16
N LEU A 76 4.42 3.68 -26.07
CA LEU A 76 4.15 2.78 -27.21
C LEU A 76 2.73 2.98 -27.75
N VAL A 77 1.73 2.99 -26.86
CA VAL A 77 0.33 3.21 -27.26
C VAL A 77 0.08 4.64 -27.73
N PHE A 78 0.71 5.62 -27.09
CA PHE A 78 0.61 7.03 -27.47
C PHE A 78 1.12 7.27 -28.90
N LYS A 79 2.28 6.71 -29.25
CA LYS A 79 2.83 6.75 -30.62
C LYS A 79 1.92 6.05 -31.64
N LYS A 80 1.36 4.90 -31.28
CA LYS A 80 0.54 4.10 -32.19
C LYS A 80 -0.85 4.68 -32.44
N ARG A 81 -1.47 5.30 -31.43
CA ARG A 81 -2.89 5.72 -31.46
C ARG A 81 -3.11 7.23 -31.40
N GLY A 82 -2.06 8.03 -31.23
CA GLY A 82 -2.16 9.47 -31.02
C GLY A 82 -2.86 9.85 -29.71
N ARG A 83 -3.09 11.15 -29.49
CA ARG A 83 -3.63 11.69 -28.23
C ARG A 83 -5.04 11.21 -27.91
N VAL A 84 -5.96 11.33 -28.87
CA VAL A 84 -7.38 10.95 -28.69
C VAL A 84 -7.51 9.43 -28.52
N GLY A 85 -6.87 8.66 -29.41
CA GLY A 85 -6.90 7.20 -29.33
C GLY A 85 -6.22 6.64 -28.09
N PHE A 86 -5.17 7.29 -27.58
CA PHE A 86 -4.58 6.97 -26.28
C PHE A 86 -5.56 7.23 -25.14
N THR A 87 -6.18 8.41 -25.09
CA THR A 87 -7.11 8.80 -24.02
C THR A 87 -8.29 7.83 -23.93
N LEU A 88 -8.97 7.57 -25.05
CA LEU A 88 -10.09 6.62 -25.11
C LEU A 88 -9.65 5.21 -24.69
N HIS A 89 -8.47 4.77 -25.13
CA HIS A 89 -7.94 3.46 -24.75
C HIS A 89 -7.66 3.36 -23.23
N ARG A 90 -7.16 4.43 -22.59
CA ARG A 90 -6.93 4.45 -21.13
C ARG A 90 -8.21 4.55 -20.33
N LEU A 91 -9.19 5.34 -20.79
CA LEU A 91 -10.51 5.39 -20.16
C LEU A 91 -11.18 4.01 -20.17
N GLN A 92 -11.20 3.34 -21.33
CA GLN A 92 -11.83 2.02 -21.45
C GLN A 92 -11.13 0.93 -20.63
N ARG A 93 -9.80 0.96 -20.57
CA ARG A 93 -9.01 -0.15 -19.98
C ARG A 93 -8.58 0.07 -18.55
N ILE A 94 -8.71 1.28 -18.01
CA ILE A 94 -8.20 1.61 -16.67
C ILE A 94 -9.27 2.35 -15.89
N ALA A 95 -9.84 3.44 -16.41
CA ALA A 95 -10.87 4.19 -15.69
C ALA A 95 -12.16 3.38 -15.51
N LEU A 96 -12.61 2.66 -16.54
CA LEU A 96 -13.80 1.83 -16.45
C LEU A 96 -13.62 0.65 -15.46
N PRO A 97 -12.55 -0.17 -15.55
CA PRO A 97 -12.31 -1.20 -14.53
C PRO A 97 -12.06 -0.64 -13.13
N PHE A 98 -11.48 0.55 -13.00
CA PHE A 98 -11.35 1.24 -11.71
C PHE A 98 -12.73 1.57 -11.12
N ALA A 99 -13.60 2.24 -11.87
CA ALA A 99 -14.93 2.61 -11.39
C ALA A 99 -15.81 1.37 -11.10
N ALA A 100 -15.88 0.43 -12.04
CA ALA A 100 -16.65 -0.80 -11.86
C ALA A 100 -16.08 -1.67 -10.72
N GLY A 101 -14.75 -1.78 -10.65
CA GLY A 101 -14.07 -2.49 -9.58
C GLY A 101 -14.34 -1.85 -8.22
N TRP A 102 -14.31 -0.52 -8.13
CA TRP A 102 -14.55 0.18 -6.87
C TRP A 102 -15.96 -0.06 -6.33
N ILE A 103 -16.99 0.04 -7.19
CA ILE A 103 -18.40 -0.19 -6.84
C ILE A 103 -18.62 -1.58 -6.23
N VAL A 104 -17.93 -2.60 -6.75
CA VAL A 104 -18.05 -3.98 -6.27
C VAL A 104 -17.14 -4.26 -5.08
N MET A 105 -15.90 -3.81 -5.15
CA MET A 105 -14.87 -4.15 -4.17
C MET A 105 -15.05 -3.40 -2.86
N TYR A 106 -15.49 -2.13 -2.87
CA TYR A 106 -15.61 -1.36 -1.63
C TYR A 106 -16.61 -2.00 -0.65
N PRO A 107 -17.88 -2.28 -1.02
CA PRO A 107 -18.81 -2.96 -0.11
C PRO A 107 -18.32 -4.34 0.32
N LEU A 108 -17.65 -5.08 -0.58
CA LEU A 108 -17.10 -6.41 -0.29
C LEU A 108 -15.93 -6.34 0.71
N PHE A 109 -15.03 -5.37 0.57
CA PHE A 109 -13.94 -5.17 1.52
C PHE A 109 -14.47 -4.75 2.89
N THR A 110 -15.46 -3.85 2.93
CA THR A 110 -16.13 -3.48 4.18
C THR A 110 -16.77 -4.70 4.84
N PHE A 111 -17.45 -5.55 4.06
CA PHE A 111 -18.02 -6.81 4.56
C PHE A 111 -16.94 -7.69 5.21
N LEU A 112 -15.85 -7.96 4.49
CA LEU A 112 -14.79 -8.86 4.96
C LEU A 112 -14.03 -8.26 6.15
N TYR A 113 -13.78 -6.95 6.15
CA TYR A 113 -13.12 -6.24 7.23
C TYR A 113 -13.93 -6.30 8.53
N LEU A 114 -15.25 -6.08 8.44
CA LEU A 114 -16.15 -6.18 9.59
C LEU A 114 -16.26 -7.62 10.08
N TRP A 115 -16.43 -8.58 9.15
CA TRP A 115 -16.54 -9.99 9.53
C TRP A 115 -15.27 -10.47 10.24
N GLY A 116 -14.09 -10.22 9.66
CA GLY A 116 -12.82 -10.58 10.29
C GLY A 116 -12.60 -9.89 11.63
N GLY A 117 -12.94 -8.60 11.74
CA GLY A 117 -12.77 -7.85 12.98
C GLY A 117 -13.71 -8.27 14.11
N ILE A 118 -14.95 -8.66 13.80
CA ILE A 118 -15.89 -9.18 14.80
C ILE A 118 -15.40 -10.55 15.29
N GLU A 119 -15.01 -11.42 14.36
CA GLU A 119 -14.55 -12.77 14.71
C GLU A 119 -13.21 -12.77 15.46
N SER A 120 -12.37 -11.73 15.30
CA SER A 120 -11.12 -11.58 16.05
C SER A 120 -11.24 -10.79 17.34
N GLY A 121 -12.45 -10.33 17.71
CA GLY A 121 -12.66 -9.48 18.89
C GLY A 121 -12.14 -8.04 18.73
N ARG A 122 -11.54 -7.70 17.58
CA ARG A 122 -11.08 -6.35 17.25
C ARG A 122 -12.21 -5.32 17.14
N ILE A 123 -13.38 -5.76 16.69
CA ILE A 123 -14.60 -4.94 16.56
C ILE A 123 -15.66 -5.51 17.50
N LEU A 124 -15.86 -4.86 18.63
CA LEU A 124 -16.95 -5.17 19.56
C LEU A 124 -18.18 -4.38 19.16
N ASN A 125 -19.23 -5.06 18.70
CA ASN A 125 -20.47 -4.42 18.27
C ASN A 125 -21.70 -5.26 18.63
N ARG A 126 -22.78 -4.59 19.04
CA ARG A 126 -24.08 -5.22 19.35
C ARG A 126 -25.12 -5.10 18.24
N GLU A 127 -24.93 -4.16 17.32
CA GLU A 127 -25.84 -4.01 16.19
C GLU A 127 -25.79 -5.25 15.28
N PRO A 128 -26.92 -5.65 14.66
CA PRO A 128 -26.91 -6.70 13.66
C PRO A 128 -25.87 -6.45 12.56
N PHE A 129 -25.15 -7.50 12.14
CA PHE A 129 -24.06 -7.35 11.16
C PHE A 129 -24.47 -6.56 9.90
N TRP A 130 -25.67 -6.83 9.37
CA TRP A 130 -26.15 -6.18 8.15
C TRP A 130 -26.48 -4.69 8.32
N SER A 131 -26.93 -4.26 9.51
CA SER A 131 -27.14 -2.83 9.77
C SER A 131 -25.78 -2.12 9.90
N LEU A 132 -24.84 -2.71 10.63
CA LEU A 132 -23.47 -2.20 10.74
C LEU A 132 -22.79 -2.05 9.37
N TRP A 133 -22.87 -3.10 8.55
CA TRP A 133 -22.30 -3.10 7.21
C TRP A 133 -22.97 -2.05 6.32
N ALA A 134 -24.31 -1.97 6.32
CA ALA A 134 -25.03 -0.98 5.54
C ALA A 134 -24.72 0.45 5.98
N GLN A 135 -24.51 0.68 7.28
CA GLN A 135 -24.09 1.97 7.82
C GLN A 135 -22.69 2.34 7.31
N HIS A 136 -21.69 1.45 7.45
CA HIS A 136 -20.33 1.70 6.96
C HIS A 136 -20.29 1.93 5.45
N VAL A 137 -21.10 1.18 4.69
CA VAL A 137 -21.28 1.33 3.25
C VAL A 137 -22.14 2.55 2.89
N ARG A 138 -22.69 3.33 3.83
CA ARG A 138 -23.37 4.62 3.55
C ARG A 138 -22.53 5.82 3.99
N GLU A 139 -21.76 5.68 5.06
CA GLU A 139 -20.86 6.72 5.57
C GLU A 139 -19.74 7.10 4.59
N TRP A 140 -19.47 6.30 3.55
CA TRP A 140 -18.59 6.68 2.42
C TRP A 140 -19.06 7.90 1.61
N GLU A 141 -20.35 8.28 1.66
CA GLU A 141 -20.81 9.52 1.03
C GLU A 141 -20.22 10.76 1.73
N LEU A 142 -19.84 10.62 3.01
CA LEU A 142 -19.37 11.70 3.88
C LEU A 142 -17.84 11.68 4.06
N ASN A 143 -17.22 10.50 4.05
CA ASN A 143 -15.77 10.31 4.25
C ASN A 143 -15.03 10.15 2.91
N TRP A 144 -13.90 10.86 2.77
CA TRP A 144 -13.05 10.85 1.56
C TRP A 144 -12.92 9.46 0.92
N PHE A 145 -13.29 9.38 -0.36
CA PHE A 145 -13.36 8.15 -1.17
C PHE A 145 -12.14 7.22 -0.98
N VAL A 146 -12.35 6.07 -0.32
CA VAL A 146 -11.29 5.10 0.01
C VAL A 146 -10.99 4.25 -1.22
N LEU A 147 -9.79 4.44 -1.79
CA LEU A 147 -9.32 3.74 -2.98
C LEU A 147 -8.98 2.27 -2.72
N THR A 148 -8.76 1.90 -1.45
CA THR A 148 -8.38 0.54 -1.00
C THR A 148 -7.24 -0.03 -1.86
N HIS A 149 -7.47 -1.14 -2.55
CA HIS A 149 -6.50 -1.83 -3.39
C HIS A 149 -6.35 -1.23 -4.80
N LEU A 150 -7.28 -0.35 -5.21
CA LEU A 150 -7.37 0.22 -6.55
C LEU A 150 -6.57 1.52 -6.74
N TRP A 151 -5.87 1.97 -5.70
CA TRP A 151 -5.05 3.19 -5.71
C TRP A 151 -4.06 3.24 -6.89
N PHE A 152 -3.50 2.08 -7.26
CA PHE A 152 -2.55 1.98 -8.37
C PHE A 152 -3.18 2.43 -9.69
N LEU A 153 -4.43 2.04 -9.98
CA LEU A 153 -5.15 2.45 -11.19
C LEU A 153 -5.44 3.96 -11.17
N TYR A 154 -5.82 4.49 -10.01
CA TYR A 154 -6.06 5.92 -9.83
C TYR A 154 -4.80 6.75 -10.10
N TYR A 155 -3.69 6.42 -9.45
CA TYR A 155 -2.40 7.10 -9.68
C TYR A 155 -1.95 6.98 -11.13
N LEU A 156 -2.22 5.84 -11.77
CA LEU A 156 -1.88 5.66 -13.16
C LEU A 156 -2.72 6.57 -14.09
N LEU A 157 -3.99 6.81 -13.78
CA LEU A 157 -4.82 7.80 -14.50
C LEU A 157 -4.27 9.23 -14.32
N LEU A 158 -3.85 9.59 -13.11
CA LEU A 158 -3.22 10.89 -12.84
C LEU A 158 -1.94 11.06 -13.69
N LEU A 159 -1.06 10.06 -13.70
CA LEU A 159 0.17 10.09 -14.49
C LEU A 159 -0.11 10.20 -16.00
N TYR A 160 -1.15 9.54 -16.51
CA TYR A 160 -1.55 9.70 -17.90
C TYR A 160 -2.09 11.09 -18.20
N ALA A 161 -2.90 11.66 -17.32
CA ALA A 161 -3.38 13.03 -17.46
C ALA A 161 -2.21 14.04 -17.46
N MET A 162 -1.26 13.87 -16.54
CA MET A 162 -0.05 14.69 -16.45
C MET A 162 0.79 14.59 -17.73
N VAL A 163 0.99 13.39 -18.27
CA VAL A 163 1.78 13.22 -19.50
C VAL A 163 1.05 13.76 -20.72
N LEU A 164 -0.27 13.63 -20.80
CA LEU A 164 -1.05 14.28 -21.87
C LEU A 164 -0.95 15.80 -21.80
N ALA A 165 -1.03 16.38 -20.60
CA ALA A 165 -0.85 17.81 -20.38
C ALA A 165 0.57 18.27 -20.76
N LEU A 166 1.60 17.53 -20.32
CA LEU A 166 3.00 17.81 -20.66
C LEU A 166 3.24 17.71 -22.18
N GLU A 167 2.73 16.67 -22.82
CA GLU A 167 2.84 16.49 -24.27
C GLU A 167 2.10 17.58 -25.05
N ALA A 168 0.96 18.06 -24.54
CA ALA A 168 0.22 19.19 -25.10
C ALA A 168 1.03 20.50 -25.00
N LEU A 169 1.58 20.78 -23.81
CA LEU A 169 2.41 21.96 -23.54
C LEU A 169 3.68 21.98 -24.39
N LEU A 170 4.41 20.86 -24.44
CA LEU A 170 5.64 20.74 -25.22
C LEU A 170 5.36 20.89 -26.71
N ALA A 171 4.36 20.22 -27.27
CA ALA A 171 4.09 20.34 -28.70
C ALA A 171 3.48 21.70 -29.09
N GLY A 172 2.67 22.31 -28.21
CA GLY A 172 1.92 23.53 -28.53
C GLY A 172 2.73 24.81 -28.34
N VAL A 173 3.59 24.85 -27.32
CA VAL A 173 4.20 26.10 -26.83
C VAL A 173 5.71 26.01 -26.76
N VAL A 174 6.25 24.97 -26.11
CA VAL A 174 7.63 25.00 -25.60
C VAL A 174 8.65 24.33 -26.54
N ASP A 175 8.27 23.25 -27.23
CA ASP A 175 9.18 22.39 -28.01
C ASP A 175 8.60 22.00 -29.38
N ARG A 176 8.12 22.99 -30.15
CA ARG A 176 7.56 22.76 -31.50
C ARG A 176 8.51 22.05 -32.45
N HIS A 177 9.82 22.22 -32.24
CA HIS A 177 10.88 21.67 -33.09
C HIS A 177 11.54 20.40 -32.52
N GLY A 178 11.10 19.91 -31.35
CA GLY A 178 11.63 18.67 -30.74
C GLY A 178 13.01 18.78 -30.07
N LYS A 179 13.62 19.98 -30.01
CA LYS A 179 14.96 20.20 -29.46
C LYS A 179 15.06 19.81 -27.98
N ILE A 180 14.03 20.10 -27.19
CA ILE A 180 14.02 19.80 -25.75
C ILE A 180 13.85 18.30 -25.54
N ARG A 181 12.93 17.65 -26.26
CA ARG A 181 12.76 16.20 -26.22
C ARG A 181 14.02 15.46 -26.62
N ASP A 182 14.70 15.92 -27.67
CA ASP A 182 15.97 15.32 -28.11
C ASP A 182 17.08 15.55 -27.09
N TRP A 183 17.16 16.74 -26.48
CA TRP A 183 18.09 17.01 -25.40
C TRP A 183 17.82 16.11 -24.19
N LEU A 184 16.57 16.01 -23.73
CA LEU A 184 16.17 15.13 -22.62
C LEU A 184 16.52 13.67 -22.91
N ASN A 185 16.25 13.19 -24.13
CA ASN A 185 16.59 11.83 -24.53
C ASN A 185 18.10 11.58 -24.52
N ARG A 186 18.91 12.53 -25.00
CA ARG A 186 20.38 12.45 -24.93
C ARG A 186 20.90 12.44 -23.49
N GLN A 187 20.38 13.31 -22.62
CA GLN A 187 20.78 13.30 -21.20
C GLN A 187 20.39 11.99 -20.53
N PHE A 188 19.19 11.48 -20.81
CA PHE A 188 18.75 10.19 -20.31
C PHE A 188 19.64 9.03 -20.78
N GLN A 189 20.02 9.00 -22.06
CA GLN A 189 20.98 8.02 -22.59
C GLN A 189 22.32 8.09 -21.85
N ASN A 190 22.86 9.30 -21.63
CA ASN A 190 24.10 9.50 -20.88
C ASN A 190 24.00 8.97 -19.44
N VAL A 191 22.87 9.24 -18.76
CA VAL A 191 22.61 8.73 -17.41
C VAL A 191 22.56 7.21 -17.39
N ILE A 192 21.81 6.59 -18.28
CA ILE A 192 21.63 5.13 -18.30
C ILE A 192 22.91 4.39 -18.68
N GLN A 193 23.70 4.92 -19.63
CA GLN A 193 24.96 4.31 -20.07
C GLN A 193 26.12 4.56 -19.10
N SER A 194 26.01 5.54 -18.20
CA SER A 194 27.01 5.80 -17.16
C SER A 194 27.18 4.60 -16.23
N ARG A 195 28.41 4.38 -15.76
CA ARG A 195 28.70 3.39 -14.70
C ARG A 195 27.99 3.69 -13.38
N TRP A 196 27.56 4.93 -13.17
CA TRP A 196 26.85 5.41 -11.98
C TRP A 196 25.34 5.50 -12.18
N ASN A 197 24.78 4.92 -13.25
CA ASN A 197 23.36 5.00 -13.61
C ASN A 197 22.40 4.82 -12.42
N MET A 198 22.57 3.77 -11.62
CA MET A 198 21.72 3.47 -10.46
C MET A 198 21.82 4.55 -9.38
N ALA A 199 23.02 5.08 -9.10
CA ALA A 199 23.20 6.17 -8.14
C ALA A 199 22.59 7.48 -8.66
N MET A 200 22.77 7.79 -9.95
CA MET A 200 22.19 8.98 -10.58
C MET A 200 20.66 8.95 -10.59
N LEU A 201 20.05 7.78 -10.80
CA LEU A 201 18.59 7.59 -10.73
C LEU A 201 18.07 7.57 -9.29
N ALA A 202 18.89 7.15 -8.33
CA ALA A 202 18.53 7.16 -6.91
C ALA A 202 18.44 8.59 -6.35
N ILE A 203 19.23 9.54 -6.86
CA ILE A 203 19.22 10.93 -6.35
C ILE A 203 17.84 11.60 -6.47
N PRO A 204 17.16 11.64 -7.64
CA PRO A 204 15.81 12.22 -7.74
C PRO A 204 14.81 11.55 -6.80
N LEU A 205 14.85 10.22 -6.69
CA LEU A 205 13.95 9.48 -5.81
C LEU A 205 14.21 9.85 -4.34
N TRP A 206 15.48 9.89 -3.94
CA TRP A 206 15.90 10.29 -2.61
C TRP A 206 15.41 11.69 -2.25
N VAL A 207 15.52 12.66 -3.16
CA VAL A 207 15.00 14.02 -2.97
C VAL A 207 13.48 14.02 -2.81
N THR A 208 12.74 13.28 -3.64
CA THR A 208 11.26 13.22 -3.51
C THR A 208 10.81 12.60 -2.19
N LEU A 209 11.57 11.63 -1.68
CA LEU A 209 11.29 10.96 -0.41
C LEU A 209 11.60 11.83 0.81
N TRP A 210 12.33 12.93 0.65
CA TRP A 210 12.66 13.81 1.77
C TRP A 210 11.43 14.37 2.48
N TRP A 211 10.31 14.52 1.76
CA TRP A 211 9.04 14.97 2.34
C TRP A 211 8.14 13.84 2.81
N ASN A 212 8.57 12.58 2.67
CA ASN A 212 7.81 11.45 3.19
C ASN A 212 8.29 11.13 4.60
N ASP A 213 7.39 11.17 5.58
CA ASP A 213 7.73 11.02 7.00
C ASP A 213 7.45 9.61 7.53
N ASN A 214 8.00 8.61 6.81
CA ASN A 214 7.98 7.20 7.18
C ASN A 214 9.24 6.48 6.70
N LEU A 215 9.56 5.37 7.36
CA LEU A 215 10.64 4.46 6.97
C LEU A 215 10.16 3.33 6.04
N PHE A 216 8.86 3.25 5.75
CA PHE A 216 8.31 2.28 4.79
C PHE A 216 8.63 2.64 3.31
N GLY A 217 9.06 3.87 3.06
CA GLY A 217 9.58 4.30 1.77
C GLY A 217 8.58 5.09 0.94
N ILE A 218 8.13 4.57 -0.21
CA ILE A 218 7.03 5.20 -0.96
C ILE A 218 5.70 4.70 -0.40
N THR A 219 4.93 5.58 0.25
CA THR A 219 3.65 5.21 0.89
C THR A 219 2.61 4.73 -0.14
N THR A 220 1.64 3.92 0.32
CA THR A 220 0.49 3.46 -0.48
C THR A 220 -0.75 4.31 -0.19
N PRO A 221 -1.09 5.29 -1.04
CA PRO A 221 -2.14 6.26 -0.80
C PRO A 221 -3.52 5.63 -1.09
N SER A 222 -4.12 5.02 -0.08
CA SER A 222 -5.39 4.28 -0.22
C SER A 222 -6.61 5.02 0.36
N ALA A 223 -6.41 6.11 1.11
CA ALA A 223 -7.43 6.73 1.93
C ALA A 223 -8.11 7.99 1.34
N SER A 224 -7.58 8.56 0.25
CA SER A 224 -8.13 9.80 -0.32
C SER A 224 -7.94 9.91 -1.83
N LEU A 225 -8.84 10.63 -2.48
CA LEU A 225 -8.67 11.10 -3.86
C LEU A 225 -7.68 12.26 -3.96
N VAL A 226 -7.44 13.01 -2.89
CA VAL A 226 -6.41 14.06 -2.91
C VAL A 226 -5.05 13.36 -2.95
N PRO A 227 -4.29 13.47 -4.06
CA PRO A 227 -3.07 12.70 -4.19
C PRO A 227 -1.98 13.29 -3.28
N MET A 228 -1.30 12.41 -2.54
CA MET A 228 -0.07 12.79 -1.85
C MET A 228 0.99 13.16 -2.89
N TRP A 229 1.40 14.43 -2.88
CA TRP A 229 2.30 14.96 -3.90
C TRP A 229 3.67 14.29 -3.90
N SER A 230 4.20 13.90 -2.73
CA SER A 230 5.51 13.23 -2.60
C SER A 230 5.49 11.85 -3.25
N VAL A 231 4.40 11.09 -3.04
CA VAL A 231 4.15 9.79 -3.66
C VAL A 231 3.93 9.93 -5.17
N LEU A 232 3.14 10.92 -5.59
CA LEU A 232 2.89 11.19 -7.01
C LEU A 232 4.19 11.57 -7.73
N ALA A 233 5.03 12.40 -7.11
CA ALA A 233 6.35 12.77 -7.63
C ALA A 233 7.27 11.54 -7.76
N ALA A 234 7.35 10.71 -6.72
CA ALA A 234 8.18 9.50 -6.74
C ALA A 234 7.75 8.52 -7.85
N TYR A 235 6.45 8.23 -7.98
CA TYR A 235 5.95 7.35 -9.05
C TYR A 235 6.04 7.97 -10.46
N SER A 236 5.96 9.30 -10.56
CA SER A 236 6.22 10.01 -11.82
C SER A 236 7.65 9.76 -12.33
N LEU A 237 8.65 9.68 -11.44
CA LEU A 237 10.03 9.40 -11.83
C LEU A 237 10.15 8.04 -12.54
N PHE A 238 9.61 6.97 -11.94
CA PHE A 238 9.65 5.63 -12.54
C PHE A 238 8.88 5.58 -13.86
N PHE A 239 7.70 6.21 -13.90
CA PHE A 239 6.90 6.31 -15.10
C PHE A 239 7.66 7.03 -16.23
N LEU A 240 8.31 8.15 -15.94
CA LEU A 240 9.09 8.91 -16.91
C LEU A 240 10.33 8.14 -17.39
N VAL A 241 11.02 7.41 -16.51
CA VAL A 241 12.11 6.51 -16.91
C VAL A 241 11.59 5.44 -17.87
N GLY A 242 10.43 4.85 -17.58
CA GLY A 242 9.76 3.93 -18.50
C GLY A 242 9.45 4.56 -19.86
N TRP A 243 8.87 5.76 -19.86
CA TRP A 243 8.55 6.53 -21.06
C TRP A 243 9.81 6.79 -21.91
N LEU A 244 10.91 7.20 -21.29
CA LEU A 244 12.19 7.47 -21.96
C LEU A 244 12.90 6.18 -22.41
N LEU A 245 12.80 5.08 -21.67
CA LEU A 245 13.29 3.76 -22.12
C LEU A 245 12.59 3.30 -23.39
N ASN A 246 11.30 3.59 -23.56
CA ASN A 246 10.62 3.32 -24.82
C ASN A 246 11.09 4.26 -25.95
N ALA A 247 11.68 5.42 -25.63
CA ALA A 247 12.32 6.29 -26.63
C ALA A 247 13.60 5.70 -27.19
N SER A 248 14.33 4.95 -26.37
CA SER A 248 15.56 4.27 -26.72
C SER A 248 15.56 2.83 -26.20
N PRO A 249 14.79 1.91 -26.83
CA PRO A 249 14.64 0.52 -26.36
C PRO A 249 15.96 -0.26 -26.29
N GLU A 250 16.97 0.15 -27.07
CA GLU A 250 18.33 -0.39 -27.05
C GLU A 250 18.99 -0.30 -25.67
N LEU A 251 18.59 0.68 -24.84
CA LEU A 251 19.09 0.85 -23.48
C LEU A 251 18.68 -0.27 -22.53
N LEU A 252 17.64 -1.06 -22.87
CA LEU A 252 17.26 -2.24 -22.08
C LEU A 252 18.43 -3.23 -21.93
N ARG A 253 19.36 -3.28 -22.88
CA ARG A 253 20.56 -4.14 -22.81
C ARG A 253 21.49 -3.79 -21.65
N VAL A 254 21.46 -2.54 -21.16
CA VAL A 254 22.26 -2.13 -19.99
C VAL A 254 21.83 -2.88 -18.72
N PHE A 255 20.55 -3.24 -18.64
CA PHE A 255 19.96 -3.96 -17.51
C PHE A 255 20.47 -5.41 -17.45
N ASP A 256 20.81 -6.01 -18.61
CA ASP A 256 21.23 -7.41 -18.74
C ASP A 256 22.62 -7.70 -18.13
N SER A 257 23.42 -6.65 -17.91
CA SER A 257 24.76 -6.76 -17.34
C SER A 257 24.68 -6.96 -15.82
N ARG A 258 25.39 -7.98 -15.29
CA ARG A 258 25.53 -8.23 -13.84
C ARG A 258 24.21 -8.20 -13.06
N TRP A 259 23.10 -8.64 -13.67
CA TRP A 259 21.76 -8.57 -13.07
C TRP A 259 21.72 -9.29 -11.71
N ALA A 260 22.40 -10.44 -11.58
CA ALA A 260 22.45 -11.22 -10.35
C ALA A 260 23.17 -10.46 -9.23
N SER A 261 24.30 -9.80 -9.55
CA SER A 261 25.02 -8.96 -8.58
C SER A 261 24.18 -7.76 -8.16
N LYS A 262 23.42 -7.14 -9.08
CA LYS A 262 22.52 -6.03 -8.76
C LYS A 262 21.38 -6.47 -7.82
N LEU A 263 20.76 -7.62 -8.09
CA LEU A 263 19.76 -8.22 -7.20
C LEU A 263 20.33 -8.55 -5.82
N ALA A 264 21.51 -9.18 -5.77
CA ALA A 264 22.18 -9.53 -4.53
C ALA A 264 22.53 -8.29 -3.72
N LEU A 265 23.15 -7.27 -4.33
CA LEU A 265 23.48 -6.02 -3.65
C LEU A 265 22.24 -5.26 -3.18
N GLY A 266 21.19 -5.18 -4.01
CA GLY A 266 19.93 -4.53 -3.63
C GLY A 266 19.27 -5.21 -2.44
N THR A 267 19.27 -6.55 -2.43
CA THR A 267 18.72 -7.37 -1.34
C THR A 267 19.57 -7.26 -0.08
N LEU A 268 20.90 -7.36 -0.20
CA LEU A 268 21.81 -7.19 0.95
C LEU A 268 21.68 -5.80 1.57
N LEU A 269 21.50 -4.75 0.78
CA LEU A 269 21.26 -3.40 1.26
C LEU A 269 19.88 -3.24 1.93
N SER A 270 18.88 -4.04 1.52
CA SER A 270 17.54 -4.01 2.12
C SER A 270 17.47 -4.61 3.52
N ILE A 271 18.39 -5.51 3.88
CA ILE A 271 18.42 -6.15 5.21
C ILE A 271 18.64 -5.13 6.32
N PRO A 272 19.72 -4.31 6.34
CA PRO A 272 19.91 -3.32 7.40
C PRO A 272 18.82 -2.24 7.38
N LEU A 273 18.27 -1.90 6.20
CA LEU A 273 17.11 -1.00 6.11
C LEU A 273 15.89 -1.59 6.81
N PHE A 274 15.59 -2.87 6.57
CA PHE A 274 14.50 -3.57 7.23
C PHE A 274 14.74 -3.71 8.73
N LEU A 275 15.95 -4.09 9.16
CA LEU A 275 16.25 -4.21 10.59
C LEU A 275 16.06 -2.88 11.32
N TYR A 276 16.51 -1.77 10.73
CA TYR A 276 16.27 -0.43 11.28
C TYR A 276 14.79 -0.05 11.26
N PHE A 277 14.08 -0.31 10.16
CA PHE A 277 12.63 -0.09 10.06
C PHE A 277 11.86 -0.88 11.11
N ASN A 278 12.15 -2.18 11.25
CA ASN A 278 11.53 -3.07 12.23
C ASN A 278 11.85 -2.62 13.65
N ASP A 279 13.10 -2.28 13.94
CA ASP A 279 13.50 -1.74 15.25
C ASP A 279 12.74 -0.45 15.58
N LYS A 280 12.58 0.48 14.62
CA LYS A 280 11.83 1.72 14.86
C LYS A 280 10.32 1.53 14.97
N ILE A 281 9.77 0.46 14.42
CA ILE A 281 8.37 0.08 14.67
C ILE A 281 8.24 -0.55 16.06
N THR A 282 9.15 -1.44 16.45
CA THR A 282 9.06 -2.19 17.72
C THR A 282 9.51 -1.38 18.94
N HIS A 283 10.47 -0.47 18.78
CA HIS A 283 11.15 0.23 19.87
C HIS A 283 11.28 1.76 19.66
N GLY A 284 10.75 2.32 18.57
CA GLY A 284 10.85 3.76 18.31
C GLY A 284 9.91 4.59 19.19
N GLN A 285 10.33 5.79 19.58
CA GLN A 285 9.51 6.71 20.38
C GLN A 285 8.39 7.38 19.54
N ALA A 286 7.19 7.61 20.11
CA ALA A 286 6.12 8.35 19.43
C ALA A 286 6.40 9.83 19.38
N ASN A 287 5.61 10.45 18.52
CA ASN A 287 5.59 11.86 18.30
C ASN A 287 4.33 12.44 18.96
N SER A 288 4.51 13.40 19.87
CA SER A 288 3.42 14.14 20.52
C SER A 288 2.65 15.07 19.56
N LEU A 289 3.03 15.11 18.28
CA LEU A 289 2.42 15.95 17.24
C LEU A 289 1.18 15.32 16.59
N TYR A 290 0.65 14.20 17.10
CA TYR A 290 -0.59 13.62 16.60
C TYR A 290 -1.52 13.24 17.75
N PRO A 291 -2.83 13.43 17.59
CA PRO A 291 -3.81 13.14 18.64
C PRO A 291 -3.99 11.63 18.86
N MET A 292 -3.88 10.79 17.83
CA MET A 292 -4.24 9.35 17.92
C MET A 292 -3.08 8.43 18.32
N MET A 293 -3.38 7.40 19.13
CA MET A 293 -2.52 6.27 19.48
C MET A 293 -2.44 5.23 18.35
N TRP A 294 -1.32 4.54 18.25
CA TRP A 294 -1.18 3.39 17.34
C TRP A 294 -1.52 2.06 18.03
N PRO A 295 -1.98 1.04 17.27
CA PRO A 295 -2.38 -0.26 17.83
C PRO A 295 -1.38 -0.89 18.80
N ASP A 296 -0.07 -0.67 18.62
CA ASP A 296 0.99 -1.25 19.45
C ASP A 296 1.41 -0.34 20.63
N GLU A 297 0.80 0.84 20.82
CA GLU A 297 1.18 1.79 21.88
C GLU A 297 0.81 1.31 23.30
N LEU A 298 -0.06 0.31 23.45
CA LEU A 298 -0.53 -0.14 24.77
C LEU A 298 0.29 -1.34 25.31
N GLN A 299 1.58 -1.17 25.58
CA GLN A 299 2.47 -2.32 25.88
C GLN A 299 2.17 -3.08 27.19
N ASP A 300 1.84 -2.37 28.28
CA ASP A 300 1.50 -2.99 29.57
C ASP A 300 -0.02 -3.02 29.76
N TYR A 301 -0.69 -3.84 28.94
CA TYR A 301 -2.14 -4.00 28.97
C TYR A 301 -2.65 -4.35 30.37
N SER A 302 -1.97 -5.26 31.08
CA SER A 302 -2.39 -5.71 32.41
C SER A 302 -2.38 -4.56 33.42
N SER A 303 -1.31 -3.76 33.45
CA SER A 303 -1.23 -2.57 34.30
C SER A 303 -2.28 -1.50 33.92
N PHE A 304 -2.46 -1.25 32.63
CA PHE A 304 -3.48 -0.32 32.14
C PHE A 304 -4.89 -0.74 32.54
N ARG A 305 -5.21 -2.03 32.33
CA ARG A 305 -6.49 -2.64 32.68
C ARG A 305 -6.76 -2.53 34.17
N ASP A 306 -5.82 -2.95 35.01
CA ASP A 306 -6.01 -2.98 36.46
C ASP A 306 -6.22 -1.57 37.03
N GLN A 307 -5.49 -0.58 36.51
CA GLN A 307 -5.71 0.83 36.85
C GLN A 307 -7.11 1.30 36.44
N LEU A 308 -7.58 0.97 35.23
CA LEU A 308 -8.94 1.31 34.79
C LEU A 308 -10.03 0.62 35.59
N LEU A 309 -9.86 -0.65 35.95
CA LEU A 309 -10.83 -1.39 36.77
C LEU A 309 -10.93 -0.79 38.17
N SER A 310 -9.81 -0.36 38.76
CA SER A 310 -9.81 0.34 40.04
C SER A 310 -10.52 1.71 39.99
N ALA A 311 -10.67 2.29 38.79
CA ALA A 311 -11.28 3.59 38.59
C ALA A 311 -12.80 3.60 38.70
N GLU A 312 -13.45 2.43 38.67
CA GLU A 312 -14.91 2.29 38.80
C GLU A 312 -15.41 2.85 40.15
N GLU A 313 -14.57 2.81 41.19
CA GLU A 313 -14.90 3.28 42.54
C GLU A 313 -14.45 4.73 42.80
N LEU A 314 -13.76 5.37 41.86
CA LEU A 314 -13.23 6.72 42.02
C LEU A 314 -14.32 7.79 41.76
N PRO A 315 -14.19 9.00 42.34
CA PRO A 315 -15.09 10.10 42.06
C PRO A 315 -15.07 10.48 40.57
N SER A 316 -16.19 10.94 40.02
CA SER A 316 -16.29 11.37 38.61
C SER A 316 -15.37 12.55 38.24
N SER A 317 -14.82 13.24 39.24
CA SER A 317 -13.78 14.27 39.05
C SER A 317 -12.39 13.70 38.80
N ASP A 318 -12.17 12.40 39.00
CA ASP A 318 -10.91 11.73 38.67
C ASP A 318 -10.81 11.47 37.15
N VAL A 319 -9.60 11.58 36.60
CA VAL A 319 -9.32 11.34 35.18
C VAL A 319 -9.60 9.88 34.80
N HIS A 320 -9.22 8.92 35.65
CA HIS A 320 -9.42 7.50 35.36
C HIS A 320 -10.90 7.15 35.34
N ALA A 321 -11.70 7.73 36.26
CA ALA A 321 -13.15 7.55 36.28
C ALA A 321 -13.83 8.15 35.04
N ARG A 322 -13.34 9.31 34.55
CA ARG A 322 -13.82 9.89 33.27
C ARG A 322 -13.51 9.01 32.09
N ILE A 323 -12.28 8.49 32.01
CA ILE A 323 -11.87 7.57 30.95
C ILE A 323 -12.73 6.30 31.01
N TRP A 324 -12.88 5.67 32.18
CA TRP A 324 -13.75 4.52 32.38
C TRP A 324 -15.22 4.79 31.97
N GLY A 325 -15.76 5.94 32.36
CA GLY A 325 -17.12 6.37 32.03
C GLY A 325 -17.33 6.66 30.53
N SER A 326 -16.28 6.99 29.80
CA SER A 326 -16.34 7.19 28.34
C SER A 326 -16.34 5.87 27.55
N LEU A 327 -15.98 4.74 28.19
CA LEU A 327 -16.00 3.43 27.55
C LEU A 327 -17.43 2.90 27.44
N SER A 328 -17.73 2.30 26.29
CA SER A 328 -18.98 1.58 26.07
C SER A 328 -19.09 0.34 26.98
N PRO A 329 -20.31 -0.11 27.30
CA PRO A 329 -20.52 -1.29 28.14
C PRO A 329 -19.83 -2.57 27.61
N GLU A 330 -19.61 -2.67 26.31
CA GLU A 330 -18.90 -3.75 25.64
C GLU A 330 -17.43 -3.75 26.00
N TYR A 331 -16.75 -2.59 25.92
CA TYR A 331 -15.35 -2.47 26.27
C TYR A 331 -15.11 -2.54 27.78
N GLN A 332 -16.04 -2.03 28.60
CA GLN A 332 -15.99 -2.24 30.06
C GLN A 332 -16.07 -3.73 30.42
N ARG A 333 -16.96 -4.48 29.77
CA ARG A 333 -17.05 -5.94 29.97
C ARG A 333 -15.81 -6.66 29.45
N PHE A 334 -15.34 -6.29 28.26
CA PHE A 334 -14.11 -6.85 27.69
C PHE A 334 -12.94 -6.73 28.66
N LEU A 335 -12.71 -5.53 29.23
CA LEU A 335 -11.66 -5.30 30.23
C LEU A 335 -11.89 -6.13 31.50
N LYS A 336 -13.13 -6.33 31.96
CA LYS A 336 -13.41 -7.19 33.13
C LYS A 336 -13.11 -8.66 32.86
N GLU A 337 -13.40 -9.17 31.65
CA GLU A 337 -13.32 -10.60 31.31
C GLU A 337 -11.96 -11.05 30.76
N HIS A 338 -11.16 -10.15 30.18
CA HIS A 338 -9.92 -10.50 29.47
C HIS A 338 -8.69 -9.97 30.22
N ASP A 339 -7.98 -10.86 30.91
CA ASP A 339 -6.71 -10.54 31.59
C ASP A 339 -5.55 -10.33 30.62
N THR A 340 -5.63 -10.90 29.42
CA THR A 340 -4.67 -10.73 28.30
C THR A 340 -5.42 -10.48 27.00
N THR A 341 -4.73 -9.93 26.00
CA THR A 341 -5.30 -9.66 24.67
C THR A 341 -4.50 -10.34 23.57
N THR A 342 -5.18 -10.84 22.55
CA THR A 342 -4.58 -11.10 21.23
C THR A 342 -4.18 -9.78 20.55
N LEU A 343 -3.35 -9.85 19.50
CA LEU A 343 -2.92 -8.65 18.77
C LEU A 343 -4.09 -7.88 18.13
N ASP A 344 -5.10 -8.61 17.68
CA ASP A 344 -6.28 -8.02 17.03
C ASP A 344 -7.20 -7.34 18.04
N GLU A 345 -7.47 -7.97 19.19
CA GLU A 345 -8.23 -7.37 20.30
C GLU A 345 -7.52 -6.12 20.83
N HIS A 346 -6.19 -6.20 20.94
CA HIS A 346 -5.33 -5.10 21.33
C HIS A 346 -5.49 -3.89 20.40
N ALA A 347 -5.37 -4.13 19.09
CA ALA A 347 -5.60 -3.11 18.07
C ALA A 347 -7.02 -2.54 18.11
N GLY A 348 -8.00 -3.38 18.44
CA GLY A 348 -9.40 -3.00 18.63
C GLY A 348 -9.59 -2.02 19.78
N LEU A 349 -9.00 -2.32 20.94
CA LEU A 349 -9.05 -1.46 22.12
C LEU A 349 -8.42 -0.09 21.85
N VAL A 350 -7.23 -0.04 21.26
CA VAL A 350 -6.60 1.24 20.93
C VAL A 350 -7.44 2.02 19.91
N SER A 351 -7.95 1.35 18.87
CA SER A 351 -8.80 2.01 17.86
C SER A 351 -10.07 2.62 18.49
N TYR A 352 -10.63 1.94 19.48
CA TYR A 352 -11.78 2.43 20.25
C TYR A 352 -11.40 3.65 21.12
N LEU A 353 -10.29 3.58 21.85
CA LEU A 353 -9.79 4.67 22.67
C LEU A 353 -9.52 5.93 21.82
N ASN A 354 -8.94 5.78 20.63
CA ASN A 354 -8.76 6.88 19.70
C ASN A 354 -10.07 7.58 19.36
N ARG A 355 -11.07 6.81 18.96
CA ARG A 355 -12.34 7.38 18.47
C ARG A 355 -13.14 8.01 19.60
N HIS A 356 -13.32 7.29 20.71
CA HIS A 356 -14.30 7.67 21.73
C HIS A 356 -13.70 8.36 22.95
N VAL A 357 -12.41 8.18 23.22
CA VAL A 357 -11.74 8.81 24.37
C VAL A 357 -10.92 10.02 23.91
N ILE A 358 -10.05 9.84 22.93
CA ILE A 358 -9.16 10.90 22.47
C ILE A 358 -9.92 11.95 21.66
N LEU A 359 -10.67 11.54 20.64
CA LEU A 359 -11.31 12.50 19.73
C LEU A 359 -12.64 13.04 20.25
N GLU A 360 -13.37 12.30 21.07
CA GLU A 360 -14.76 12.64 21.45
C GLU A 360 -14.95 13.00 22.94
N ALA A 361 -14.14 12.46 23.87
CA ALA A 361 -14.39 12.69 25.29
C ALA A 361 -13.94 14.09 25.77
N ASP A 362 -14.60 14.60 26.80
CA ASP A 362 -14.17 15.80 27.51
C ASP A 362 -13.38 15.40 28.77
N LEU A 363 -12.06 15.20 28.62
CA LEU A 363 -11.19 14.82 29.74
C LEU A 363 -10.61 16.02 30.50
N SER A 364 -10.52 17.18 29.84
CA SER A 364 -9.85 18.39 30.35
C SER A 364 -10.71 19.27 31.27
N ASN A 365 -12.01 19.00 31.38
CA ASN A 365 -12.94 19.76 32.23
C ASN A 365 -12.96 21.28 31.88
N SER A 366 -12.58 21.62 30.64
CA SER A 366 -12.45 22.99 30.17
C SER A 366 -13.62 23.35 29.27
N THR A 367 -14.56 24.12 29.81
CA THR A 367 -15.63 24.79 29.04
C THR A 367 -15.08 25.96 28.22
N VAL A 368 -14.15 25.70 27.30
CA VAL A 368 -13.69 26.72 26.35
C VAL A 368 -14.10 26.27 24.96
N LYS A 369 -15.36 26.57 24.61
CA LYS A 369 -15.75 26.70 23.21
C LYS A 369 -15.23 28.05 22.72
N HIS A 370 -14.19 28.06 21.91
CA HIS A 370 -13.81 29.27 21.18
C HIS A 370 -14.77 29.40 19.98
N GLU A 371 -15.81 30.23 20.13
CA GLU A 371 -16.63 30.65 18.99
C GLU A 371 -15.73 31.39 17.97
N GLY A 372 -15.26 30.68 16.94
CA GLY A 372 -14.52 31.33 15.85
C GLY A 372 -13.74 30.44 14.89
N ASP A 373 -13.36 29.21 15.27
CA ASP A 373 -12.40 28.43 14.48
C ASP A 373 -13.03 27.28 13.68
N THR A 374 -12.45 27.00 12.52
CA THR A 374 -12.94 26.01 11.56
C THR A 374 -12.87 24.56 12.09
N PRO A 375 -13.75 23.64 11.66
CA PRO A 375 -13.89 22.29 12.25
C PRO A 375 -12.62 21.42 12.25
N ASP A 376 -11.65 21.72 11.38
CA ASP A 376 -10.43 20.92 11.25
C ASP A 376 -9.34 21.27 12.28
N SER A 377 -9.41 22.40 12.99
CA SER A 377 -8.40 22.81 13.98
C SER A 377 -8.76 22.45 15.43
N GLU A 378 -10.04 22.45 15.80
CA GLU A 378 -10.46 22.10 17.17
C GLU A 378 -10.25 20.62 17.53
N VAL A 379 -10.43 19.72 16.55
CA VAL A 379 -10.27 18.26 16.76
C VAL A 379 -8.82 17.85 16.98
N ASP A 380 -7.87 18.59 16.38
CA ASP A 380 -6.43 18.32 16.55
C ASP A 380 -5.96 18.75 17.96
N ASP A 381 -6.38 19.94 18.42
CA ASP A 381 -6.00 20.48 19.73
C ASP A 381 -6.64 19.71 20.90
N GLN A 382 -7.95 19.39 20.81
CA GLN A 382 -8.63 18.60 21.84
C GLN A 382 -8.09 17.16 21.88
N GLY A 383 -7.90 16.53 20.71
CA GLY A 383 -7.33 15.20 20.63
C GLY A 383 -5.91 15.15 21.20
N MET A 384 -5.08 16.16 20.92
CA MET A 384 -3.74 16.26 21.51
C MET A 384 -3.78 16.42 23.02
N ALA A 385 -4.69 17.25 23.55
CA ALA A 385 -4.86 17.42 24.99
C ALA A 385 -5.31 16.13 25.67
N ASN A 386 -6.33 15.46 25.12
CA ASN A 386 -6.84 14.20 25.64
C ASN A 386 -5.78 13.08 25.58
N ARG A 387 -4.98 13.03 24.51
CA ARG A 387 -3.83 12.12 24.42
C ARG A 387 -2.84 12.36 25.54
N ALA A 388 -2.43 13.61 25.77
CA ALA A 388 -1.49 13.95 26.84
C ALA A 388 -2.05 13.59 28.23
N ILE A 389 -3.35 13.80 28.45
CA ILE A 389 -4.02 13.39 29.69
C ILE A 389 -3.96 11.87 29.86
N LEU A 390 -4.27 11.11 28.81
CA LEU A 390 -4.27 9.65 28.84
C LEU A 390 -2.85 9.08 29.06
N GLU A 391 -1.83 9.64 28.40
CA GLU A 391 -0.42 9.30 28.63
C GLU A 391 0.02 9.60 30.08
N SER A 392 -0.45 10.71 30.65
CA SER A 392 -0.15 11.09 32.04
C SER A 392 -0.87 10.21 33.07
N ALA A 393 -2.08 9.75 32.76
CA ALA A 393 -2.87 8.88 33.62
C ALA A 393 -2.30 7.46 33.63
N PHE A 394 -1.80 6.97 32.49
CA PHE A 394 -1.28 5.61 32.33
C PHE A 394 0.18 5.58 31.84
N PRO A 395 1.14 6.09 32.63
CA PRO A 395 2.54 6.22 32.20
C PRO A 395 3.24 4.87 32.00
N SER A 396 2.77 3.80 32.66
CA SER A 396 3.25 2.42 32.44
C SER A 396 2.49 1.70 31.33
N GLY A 397 1.23 2.06 31.08
CA GLY A 397 0.33 1.36 30.17
C GLY A 397 0.40 1.81 28.71
N VAL A 398 0.70 3.09 28.49
CA VAL A 398 0.64 3.74 27.17
C VAL A 398 2.05 4.26 26.83
N ILE A 399 2.73 3.55 25.93
CA ILE A 399 4.03 3.94 25.40
C ILE A 399 3.85 4.54 24.01
N THR A 400 4.52 5.66 23.83
CA THR A 400 4.66 6.37 22.58
C THR A 400 5.44 5.50 21.56
N GLN A 401 4.77 4.85 20.59
CA GLN A 401 5.42 4.16 19.45
C GLN A 401 4.89 4.61 18.08
N ASN A 402 5.78 4.69 17.08
CA ASN A 402 5.46 5.17 15.72
C ASN A 402 5.33 4.01 14.70
N PHE A 403 4.11 3.79 14.19
CA PHE A 403 3.73 2.68 13.28
C PHE A 403 4.49 2.56 11.96
N PHE A 404 5.07 3.64 11.45
CA PHE A 404 5.87 3.57 10.21
C PHE A 404 7.38 3.71 10.44
N GLY A 405 7.78 3.83 11.71
CA GLY A 405 9.09 4.31 12.12
C GLY A 405 9.36 5.72 11.58
N ARG A 406 9.87 6.61 12.42
CA ARG A 406 10.43 7.88 11.95
C ARG A 406 11.93 7.90 12.29
N PRO A 407 12.77 8.42 11.39
CA PRO A 407 14.17 8.62 11.72
C PRO A 407 14.29 9.64 12.86
N GLU A 408 15.08 9.31 13.88
CA GLU A 408 15.26 10.16 15.08
C GLU A 408 16.06 11.42 14.79
N SER A 409 16.88 11.39 13.73
CA SER A 409 17.68 12.52 13.29
C SER A 409 17.56 12.78 11.78
N LYS A 410 17.74 14.04 11.38
CA LYS A 410 17.84 14.42 9.95
C LYS A 410 18.94 13.65 9.23
N ARG A 411 20.02 13.28 9.94
CA ARG A 411 21.14 12.49 9.39
C ARG A 411 20.73 11.04 9.13
N GLU A 412 20.05 10.39 10.06
CA GLU A 412 19.51 9.04 9.85
C GLU A 412 18.53 9.02 8.70
N ARG A 413 17.60 9.99 8.64
CA ARG A 413 16.67 10.15 7.53
C ARG A 413 17.39 10.22 6.19
N PHE A 414 18.39 11.08 6.11
CA PHE A 414 19.18 11.28 4.90
C PHE A 414 19.84 9.98 4.44
N LEU A 415 20.52 9.27 5.35
CA LEU A 415 21.20 8.00 5.04
C LEU A 415 20.22 6.89 4.66
N PHE A 416 19.14 6.73 5.42
CA PHE A 416 18.12 5.71 5.20
C PHE A 416 17.45 5.90 3.85
N LEU A 417 16.96 7.10 3.54
CA LEU A 417 16.28 7.37 2.27
C LEU A 417 17.21 7.24 1.06
N GLY A 418 18.49 7.59 1.21
CA GLY A 418 19.49 7.42 0.15
C GLY A 418 19.76 5.94 -0.14
N ALA A 419 19.93 5.13 0.92
CA ALA A 419 20.11 3.69 0.80
C ALA A 419 18.84 2.98 0.28
N TYR A 420 17.65 3.42 0.71
CA TYR A 420 16.36 2.97 0.19
C TYR A 420 16.25 3.21 -1.32
N ALA A 421 16.56 4.43 -1.76
CA ALA A 421 16.50 4.81 -3.17
C ALA A 421 17.50 4.00 -4.03
N LEU A 422 18.71 3.76 -3.50
CA LEU A 422 19.71 2.94 -4.17
C LEU A 422 19.30 1.46 -4.24
N SER A 423 18.80 0.88 -3.14
CA SER A 423 18.28 -0.50 -3.09
C SER A 423 17.14 -0.69 -4.09
N THR A 424 16.21 0.26 -4.14
CA THR A 424 15.10 0.29 -5.10
C THR A 424 15.59 0.17 -6.54
N TRP A 425 16.53 1.02 -6.96
CA TRP A 425 17.06 0.97 -8.34
C TRP A 425 17.92 -0.26 -8.63
N LEU A 426 18.68 -0.76 -7.66
CA LEU A 426 19.42 -2.03 -7.77
C LEU A 426 18.47 -3.20 -8.04
N LEU A 427 17.38 -3.29 -7.28
CA LEU A 427 16.36 -4.32 -7.44
C LEU A 427 15.61 -4.17 -8.77
N ILE A 428 15.19 -2.96 -9.15
CA ILE A 428 14.58 -2.69 -10.46
C ILE A 428 15.50 -3.14 -11.59
N PHE A 429 16.77 -2.73 -11.57
CA PHE A 429 17.71 -3.11 -12.62
C PHE A 429 17.95 -4.63 -12.65
N GLY A 430 18.05 -5.23 -11.48
CA GLY A 430 18.22 -6.67 -11.31
C GLY A 430 17.04 -7.48 -11.85
N PHE A 431 15.80 -7.11 -11.52
CA PHE A 431 14.60 -7.82 -11.97
C PHE A 431 14.30 -7.61 -13.46
N VAL A 432 14.52 -6.40 -13.99
CA VAL A 432 14.43 -6.16 -15.44
C VAL A 432 15.48 -6.99 -16.18
N GLY A 433 16.73 -7.00 -15.70
CA GLY A 433 17.81 -7.81 -16.29
C GLY A 433 17.54 -9.32 -16.20
N LEU A 434 17.06 -9.80 -15.05
CA LEU A 434 16.62 -11.19 -14.87
C LEU A 434 15.53 -11.55 -15.89
N SER A 435 14.53 -10.69 -16.05
CA SER A 435 13.43 -10.94 -16.98
C SER A 435 13.89 -10.97 -18.43
N ASN A 436 14.80 -10.06 -18.82
CA ASN A 436 15.42 -10.06 -20.15
C ASN A 436 16.21 -11.35 -20.42
N ARG A 437 16.86 -11.93 -19.41
CA ARG A 437 17.64 -13.16 -19.54
C ARG A 437 16.78 -14.41 -19.60
N LEU A 438 15.78 -14.53 -18.73
CA LEU A 438 14.97 -15.75 -18.62
C LEU A 438 13.79 -15.78 -19.58
N PHE A 439 13.26 -14.62 -19.99
CA PHE A 439 12.03 -14.51 -20.77
C PHE A 439 12.21 -13.74 -22.07
N ALA A 440 13.40 -13.85 -22.68
CA ALA A 440 13.68 -13.31 -24.02
C ALA A 440 12.79 -13.94 -25.10
N ASN A 441 12.44 -15.22 -24.92
CA ASN A 441 11.69 -16.00 -25.90
C ASN A 441 10.19 -16.03 -25.60
N PRO A 442 9.33 -16.12 -26.62
CA PRO A 442 7.89 -16.25 -26.43
C PRO A 442 7.54 -17.55 -25.70
N SER A 443 6.79 -17.44 -24.60
CA SER A 443 6.24 -18.58 -23.86
C SER A 443 4.71 -18.49 -23.79
N PRO A 444 3.96 -19.54 -24.18
CA PRO A 444 2.51 -19.60 -24.02
C PRO A 444 2.07 -19.46 -22.55
N THR A 445 2.81 -20.06 -21.62
CA THR A 445 2.52 -19.99 -20.18
C THR A 445 2.67 -18.56 -19.67
N VAL A 446 3.80 -17.91 -19.97
CA VAL A 446 4.03 -16.50 -19.58
C VAL A 446 2.95 -15.60 -20.18
N ARG A 447 2.54 -15.88 -21.42
CA ARG A 447 1.46 -15.14 -22.08
C ARG A 447 0.14 -15.29 -21.34
N TYR A 448 -0.23 -16.51 -20.96
CA TYR A 448 -1.45 -16.77 -20.20
C TYR A 448 -1.44 -16.03 -18.86
N VAL A 449 -0.34 -16.09 -18.11
CA VAL A 449 -0.18 -15.38 -16.84
C VAL A 449 -0.22 -13.85 -17.05
N ALA A 450 0.44 -13.34 -18.09
CA ALA A 450 0.41 -11.91 -18.41
C ALA A 450 -0.99 -11.41 -18.78
N ASP A 451 -1.79 -12.24 -19.46
CA ASP A 451 -3.17 -11.93 -19.84
C ASP A 451 -4.15 -12.07 -18.66
N SER A 452 -3.91 -13.00 -17.72
CA SER A 452 -4.73 -13.18 -16.52
C SER A 452 -4.42 -12.16 -15.41
N SER A 453 -3.21 -11.58 -15.44
CA SER A 453 -2.68 -10.74 -14.37
C SER A 453 -3.59 -9.58 -13.93
N TYR A 454 -4.33 -8.97 -14.87
CA TYR A 454 -5.23 -7.87 -14.51
C TYR A 454 -6.51 -8.35 -13.82
N TRP A 455 -7.03 -9.52 -14.20
CA TRP A 455 -8.17 -10.10 -13.48
C TRP A 455 -7.75 -10.55 -12.08
N LEU A 456 -6.63 -11.25 -11.97
CA LEU A 456 -6.05 -11.67 -10.69
C LEU A 456 -5.82 -10.47 -9.76
N TYR A 457 -5.29 -9.36 -10.28
CA TYR A 457 -5.15 -8.10 -9.54
C TYR A 457 -6.47 -7.65 -8.91
N ILE A 458 -7.59 -7.69 -9.64
CA ILE A 458 -8.87 -7.19 -9.14
C ILE A 458 -9.44 -8.08 -8.02
N ILE A 459 -9.32 -9.41 -8.14
CA ILE A 459 -10.08 -10.33 -7.28
C ILE A 459 -9.27 -11.04 -6.18
N HIS A 460 -7.94 -10.97 -6.20
CA HIS A 460 -7.13 -11.79 -5.27
C HIS A 460 -7.33 -11.42 -3.80
N LEU A 461 -7.47 -10.13 -3.49
CA LEU A 461 -7.54 -9.69 -2.10
C LEU A 461 -8.80 -10.16 -1.37
N PRO A 462 -10.02 -10.00 -1.91
CA PRO A 462 -11.21 -10.55 -1.24
C PRO A 462 -11.12 -12.06 -0.98
N ILE A 463 -10.53 -12.81 -1.91
CA ILE A 463 -10.32 -14.25 -1.75
C ILE A 463 -9.33 -14.53 -0.62
N LEU A 464 -8.20 -13.82 -0.60
CA LEU A 464 -7.20 -13.97 0.46
C LEU A 464 -7.75 -13.55 1.84
N PHE A 465 -8.57 -12.51 1.89
CA PHE A 465 -9.25 -12.04 3.11
C PHE A 465 -10.17 -13.12 3.64
N GLN A 466 -10.97 -13.75 2.77
CA GLN A 466 -11.84 -14.85 3.16
C GLN A 466 -11.05 -16.06 3.68
N ILE A 467 -9.96 -16.45 3.00
CA ILE A 467 -9.10 -17.53 3.48
C ILE A 467 -8.50 -17.17 4.85
N ASN A 468 -8.06 -15.92 5.02
CA ASN A 468 -7.50 -15.45 6.28
C ASN A 468 -8.51 -15.54 7.42
N ILE A 469 -9.74 -15.05 7.23
CA ILE A 469 -10.78 -15.10 8.27
C ILE A 469 -11.03 -16.54 8.74
N LEU A 470 -10.97 -17.51 7.82
CA LEU A 470 -11.27 -18.92 8.10
C LEU A 470 -10.10 -19.71 8.73
N VAL A 471 -8.85 -19.28 8.53
CA VAL A 471 -7.67 -20.11 8.86
C VAL A 471 -6.66 -19.36 9.76
N ALA A 472 -6.85 -18.07 10.03
CA ALA A 472 -5.90 -17.26 10.81
C ALA A 472 -5.56 -17.86 12.18
N ASP A 473 -6.55 -18.41 12.88
CA ASP A 473 -6.41 -18.89 14.26
C ASP A 473 -5.92 -20.35 14.36
N GLU A 474 -5.88 -21.06 13.23
CA GLU A 474 -5.42 -22.45 13.20
C GLU A 474 -3.94 -22.54 13.65
N PRO A 475 -3.57 -23.41 14.60
CA PRO A 475 -2.22 -23.44 15.18
C PRO A 475 -1.18 -24.13 14.27
N TRP A 476 -1.43 -24.16 12.96
CA TRP A 476 -0.56 -24.83 11.99
C TRP A 476 0.73 -24.04 11.80
N HIS A 477 1.84 -24.73 11.56
CA HIS A 477 3.08 -24.06 11.17
C HIS A 477 2.85 -23.11 9.97
N TRP A 478 3.49 -21.95 9.97
CA TRP A 478 3.29 -20.91 8.96
C TRP A 478 3.48 -21.40 7.52
N LEU A 479 4.38 -22.36 7.28
CA LEU A 479 4.69 -22.85 5.93
C LEU A 479 3.50 -23.52 5.22
N PRO A 480 2.93 -24.62 5.74
CA PRO A 480 1.75 -25.23 5.12
C PRO A 480 0.56 -24.26 5.05
N LYS A 481 0.41 -23.36 6.04
CA LYS A 481 -0.66 -22.36 6.03
C LYS A 481 -0.47 -21.34 4.89
N PHE A 482 0.72 -20.78 4.73
CA PHE A 482 1.03 -19.87 3.62
C PHE A 482 0.89 -20.55 2.24
N VAL A 483 1.28 -21.82 2.12
CA VAL A 483 1.05 -22.62 0.91
C VAL A 483 -0.45 -22.77 0.63
N LEU A 484 -1.26 -23.08 1.65
CA LEU A 484 -2.71 -23.17 1.53
C LEU A 484 -3.31 -21.87 0.99
N TYR A 485 -2.96 -20.72 1.59
CA TYR A 485 -3.45 -19.40 1.15
C TYR A 485 -3.24 -19.19 -0.34
N ASN A 486 -2.01 -19.43 -0.82
CA ASN A 486 -1.67 -19.22 -2.22
C ASN A 486 -2.31 -20.27 -3.15
N VAL A 487 -2.27 -21.56 -2.78
CA VAL A 487 -2.83 -22.64 -3.61
C VAL A 487 -4.34 -22.47 -3.78
N VAL A 488 -5.07 -22.22 -2.69
CA VAL A 488 -6.53 -22.01 -2.74
C VAL A 488 -6.86 -20.76 -3.54
N ALA A 489 -6.13 -19.65 -3.31
CA ALA A 489 -6.34 -18.43 -4.07
C ALA A 489 -6.12 -18.66 -5.58
N PHE A 490 -5.03 -19.31 -6.00
CA PHE A 490 -4.80 -19.61 -7.41
C PHE A 490 -5.82 -20.60 -8.00
N ALA A 491 -6.25 -21.58 -7.23
CA ALA A 491 -7.27 -22.55 -7.62
C ALA A 491 -8.65 -21.91 -7.86
N ILE A 492 -8.93 -20.75 -7.26
CA ILE A 492 -10.16 -19.97 -7.51
C ILE A 492 -9.93 -18.96 -8.65
N MET A 493 -8.83 -18.20 -8.60
CA MET A 493 -8.58 -17.10 -9.51
C MET A 493 -8.30 -17.53 -10.95
N LEU A 494 -7.50 -18.59 -11.16
CA LEU A 494 -7.14 -19.02 -12.51
C LEU A 494 -8.33 -19.62 -13.27
N PRO A 495 -9.17 -20.49 -12.67
CA PRO A 495 -10.39 -20.95 -13.32
C PRO A 495 -11.41 -19.83 -13.52
N SER A 496 -11.59 -18.91 -12.57
CA SER A 496 -12.52 -17.78 -12.76
C SER A 496 -12.09 -16.90 -13.94
N TYR A 497 -10.79 -16.64 -14.11
CA TYR A 497 -10.28 -15.99 -15.30
C TYR A 497 -10.59 -16.80 -16.58
N HIS A 498 -10.30 -18.10 -16.56
CA HIS A 498 -10.43 -18.96 -17.73
C HIS A 498 -11.87 -19.00 -18.26
N TRP A 499 -12.84 -19.19 -17.36
CA TRP A 499 -14.23 -19.43 -17.72
C TRP A 499 -15.08 -18.16 -17.78
N LEU A 500 -14.84 -17.18 -16.90
CA LEU A 500 -15.71 -16.00 -16.79
C LEU A 500 -15.18 -14.78 -17.56
N VAL A 501 -13.87 -14.73 -17.83
CA VAL A 501 -13.23 -13.51 -18.36
C VAL A 501 -12.65 -13.73 -19.75
N ARG A 502 -11.82 -14.77 -19.93
CA ARG A 502 -10.92 -14.92 -21.08
C ARG A 502 -11.62 -14.82 -22.45
N SER A 503 -12.77 -15.47 -22.60
CA SER A 503 -13.55 -15.50 -23.85
C SER A 503 -14.75 -14.54 -23.86
N THR A 504 -14.97 -13.76 -22.79
CA THR A 504 -16.18 -12.94 -22.61
C THR A 504 -15.97 -11.47 -22.98
N TRP A 505 -17.02 -10.65 -22.82
CA TRP A 505 -16.91 -9.20 -23.01
C TRP A 505 -16.00 -8.54 -21.95
N ILE A 506 -15.88 -9.13 -20.75
CA ILE A 506 -14.96 -8.69 -19.70
C ILE A 506 -13.53 -8.82 -20.20
N GLY A 507 -13.16 -9.96 -20.78
CA GLY A 507 -11.85 -10.17 -21.41
C GLY A 507 -11.56 -9.15 -22.52
N LYS A 508 -12.57 -8.80 -23.34
CA LYS A 508 -12.41 -7.74 -24.36
C LYS A 508 -12.05 -6.39 -23.75
N ILE A 509 -12.66 -6.01 -22.62
CA ILE A 509 -12.37 -4.75 -21.93
C ILE A 509 -10.99 -4.80 -21.28
N LEU A 510 -10.71 -5.83 -20.49
CA LEU A 510 -9.47 -5.94 -19.72
C LEU A 510 -8.25 -6.18 -20.61
N ASN A 511 -8.36 -7.09 -21.58
CA ASN A 511 -7.23 -7.53 -22.43
C ASN A 511 -7.22 -6.88 -23.82
N GLY A 512 -8.26 -6.13 -24.19
CA GLY A 512 -8.40 -5.51 -25.51
C GLY A 512 -8.80 -6.48 -26.63
N ARG A 513 -8.97 -7.78 -26.31
CA ARG A 513 -9.41 -8.83 -27.25
C ARG A 513 -10.11 -9.97 -26.50
N ARG A 514 -10.95 -10.71 -27.22
CA ARG A 514 -11.47 -12.01 -26.75
C ARG A 514 -10.51 -13.10 -27.18
N TYR A 515 -10.15 -13.98 -26.26
CA TYR A 515 -9.42 -15.19 -26.59
C TYR A 515 -10.42 -16.31 -26.90
N PRO A 516 -10.09 -17.21 -27.84
CA PRO A 516 -10.90 -18.39 -28.11
C PRO A 516 -10.95 -19.32 -26.89
#